data_AF-A0A1G1IVP1-F1
#
_entry.id   AF-A0A1G1IVP1-F1
#
_cell.length_a   1.000
_cell.length_b   1.000
_cell.length_c   1.000
_cell.angle_alpha   90.00
_cell.angle_beta   90.00
_cell.angle_gamma   90.00
#
_symmetry.space_group_name_H-M   'P 1'
#
loop_
_entity.id
_entity.type
_entity.pdbx_description
1 polymer ?
#
loop_
_entity_poly.entity_id
_entity_poly.type
_entity_poly.pdbx_seq_one_letter_code
_entity_poly.pdbx_strand_id
1 'polypeptide(L)'
;MARQKFQFRPGILRYFLILGIFSFAAYLYFDGKEIFLALLGPSLFLATALAQTLENLGISIPQQDLTCLLPSVLLYFGLFGFLFRKLMDESPLHRILSMAGLAVFMGYLHYLAWKNLLLYSQKPF
;
A
#
# COMPACT_ATOMS: atom_id res chain seq x y z
N MET A 1 20.98 21.08 -23.97
CA MET A 1 19.93 20.48 -23.10
C MET A 1 19.48 19.16 -23.70
N ALA A 2 20.01 18.03 -23.23
CA ALA A 2 19.57 16.72 -23.68
C ALA A 2 18.32 16.31 -22.89
N ARG A 3 17.17 16.16 -23.58
CA ARG A 3 15.98 15.52 -23.00
C ARG A 3 16.32 14.05 -22.77
N GLN A 4 16.57 13.67 -21.53
CA GLN A 4 16.65 12.25 -21.13
C GLN A 4 15.33 11.59 -21.53
N LYS A 5 15.35 10.73 -22.56
CA LYS A 5 14.21 9.91 -22.93
C LYS A 5 13.97 8.93 -21.78
N PHE A 6 12.86 9.11 -21.08
CA PHE A 6 12.35 8.18 -20.08
C PHE A 6 12.14 6.80 -20.72
N GLN A 7 13.07 5.88 -20.54
CA GLN A 7 12.81 4.46 -20.77
C GLN A 7 12.24 3.87 -19.47
N PHE A 8 10.92 3.85 -19.38
CA PHE A 8 10.22 3.12 -18.33
C PHE A 8 10.56 1.63 -18.47
N ARG A 9 11.31 1.06 -17.52
CA ARG A 9 11.55 -0.39 -17.47
C ARG A 9 10.46 -1.02 -16.57
N PRO A 10 9.43 -1.66 -17.15
CA PRO A 10 8.24 -2.09 -16.41
C PRO A 10 8.49 -3.25 -15.42
N GLY A 11 9.68 -3.85 -15.42
CA GLY A 11 10.00 -5.04 -14.63
C GLY A 11 9.75 -4.87 -13.13
N ILE A 12 10.29 -3.82 -12.50
CA ILE A 12 10.19 -3.60 -11.05
C ILE A 12 8.75 -3.35 -10.61
N LEU A 13 8.03 -2.49 -11.34
CA LEU A 13 6.61 -2.22 -11.06
C LEU A 13 5.77 -3.50 -11.10
N ARG A 14 6.00 -4.35 -12.11
CA ARG A 14 5.32 -5.64 -12.25
C ARG A 14 5.58 -6.56 -11.06
N TYR A 15 6.81 -6.62 -10.56
CA TYR A 15 7.13 -7.42 -9.37
C TYR A 15 6.37 -6.94 -8.13
N PHE A 16 6.28 -5.62 -7.91
CA PHE A 16 5.53 -5.09 -6.77
C PHE A 16 4.02 -5.34 -6.89
N LEU A 17 3.44 -5.20 -8.09
CA LEU A 17 2.03 -5.55 -8.31
C LEU A 17 1.75 -7.02 -8.00
N ILE A 18 2.61 -7.93 -8.48
CA ILE A 18 2.51 -9.36 -8.17
C ILE A 18 2.62 -9.58 -6.66
N LEU A 19 3.55 -8.89 -5.99
CA LEU A 19 3.72 -8.96 -4.54
C LEU A 19 2.46 -8.51 -3.78
N GLY A 20 1.77 -7.49 -4.29
CA GLY A 20 0.47 -7.05 -3.76
C GLY A 20 -0.62 -8.12 -3.89
N ILE A 21 -0.73 -8.78 -5.05
CA ILE A 21 -1.67 -9.90 -5.27
C ILE A 21 -1.36 -11.03 -4.29
N PHE A 22 -0.09 -11.44 -4.18
CA PHE A 22 0.33 -12.51 -3.28
C PHE A 22 0.09 -12.15 -1.82
N SER A 23 0.40 -10.92 -1.40
CA SER A 23 0.17 -10.48 -0.02
C SER A 23 -1.32 -10.52 0.34
N PHE A 24 -2.19 -10.09 -0.56
CA PHE A 24 -3.65 -10.14 -0.40
C PHE A 24 -4.18 -11.58 -0.37
N ALA A 25 -3.78 -12.41 -1.33
CA ALA A 25 -4.18 -13.81 -1.39
C ALA A 25 -3.71 -14.59 -0.14
N ALA A 26 -2.49 -14.33 0.33
CA ALA A 26 -1.95 -14.95 1.53
C ALA A 26 -2.69 -14.50 2.81
N TYR A 27 -3.08 -13.23 2.91
CA TYR A 27 -3.91 -12.74 4.00
C TYR A 27 -5.23 -13.53 4.10
N LEU A 28 -5.91 -13.75 2.97
CA LEU A 28 -7.14 -14.54 2.91
C LEU A 28 -6.90 -16.02 3.22
N TYR A 29 -5.85 -16.61 2.63
CA TYR A 29 -5.54 -18.03 2.80
C TYR A 29 -5.12 -18.40 4.23
N PHE A 30 -4.40 -17.51 4.91
CA PHE A 30 -3.94 -17.71 6.28
C PHE A 30 -4.85 -17.12 7.35
N ASP A 31 -6.13 -16.91 7.03
CA ASP A 31 -7.16 -16.44 7.96
C ASP A 31 -6.74 -15.18 8.73
N GLY A 32 -6.25 -14.19 7.99
CA GLY A 32 -6.01 -12.86 8.53
C GLY A 32 -4.77 -12.69 9.41
N LYS A 33 -3.77 -13.58 9.32
CA LYS A 33 -2.52 -13.46 10.10
C LYS A 33 -1.96 -12.04 10.08
N GLU A 34 -1.62 -11.56 11.27
CA GLU A 34 -1.13 -10.19 11.54
C GLU A 34 0.06 -9.78 10.65
N ILE A 35 0.90 -10.74 10.24
CA ILE A 35 2.05 -10.46 9.38
C ILE A 35 1.65 -9.96 7.99
N PHE A 36 0.55 -10.47 7.43
CA PHE A 36 0.01 -10.01 6.15
C PHE A 36 -0.83 -8.75 6.35
N LEU A 37 -1.47 -8.60 7.50
CA LEU A 37 -2.16 -7.36 7.89
C LEU A 37 -1.18 -6.19 7.98
N ALA A 38 0.05 -6.43 8.46
CA ALA A 38 1.11 -5.42 8.43
C ALA A 38 1.40 -5.00 6.97
N LEU A 39 1.68 -5.96 6.08
CA LEU A 39 1.99 -5.68 4.66
C LEU A 39 0.86 -4.96 3.91
N LEU A 40 -0.39 -5.23 4.26
CA LEU A 40 -1.58 -4.65 3.64
C LEU A 40 -2.14 -3.45 4.42
N GLY A 41 -1.57 -3.12 5.59
CA GLY A 41 -2.12 -2.16 6.54
C GLY A 41 -2.41 -0.80 5.90
N PRO A 42 -1.44 -0.16 5.23
CA PRO A 42 -1.67 1.12 4.57
C PRO A 42 -2.77 1.08 3.50
N SER A 43 -2.86 0.00 2.73
CA SER A 43 -3.95 -0.19 1.76
C SER A 43 -5.30 -0.42 2.41
N LEU A 44 -5.36 -1.11 3.55
CA LEU A 44 -6.57 -1.24 4.36
C LEU A 44 -7.01 0.11 4.91
N PHE A 45 -6.07 0.90 5.45
CA PHE A 45 -6.35 2.25 5.93
C PHE A 45 -6.86 3.18 4.81
N LEU A 46 -6.24 3.15 3.63
CA LEU A 46 -6.70 3.96 2.51
C LEU A 46 -8.11 3.56 2.06
N ALA A 47 -8.40 2.26 2.03
CA ALA A 47 -9.70 1.77 1.66
C ALA A 47 -10.77 2.09 2.72
N THR A 48 -10.46 2.01 4.01
CA THR A 48 -11.41 2.40 5.08
C THR A 48 -11.65 3.91 5.08
N ALA A 49 -10.62 4.73 4.86
CA ALA A 49 -10.79 6.18 4.72
C ALA A 49 -11.65 6.54 3.49
N LEU A 50 -11.44 5.85 2.37
CA LEU A 50 -12.26 6.01 1.17
C LEU A 50 -13.71 5.57 1.42
N ALA A 51 -13.92 4.40 2.05
CA ALA A 51 -15.24 3.90 2.40
C ALA A 51 -15.97 4.88 3.32
N GLN A 52 -15.30 5.39 4.35
CA GLN A 52 -15.86 6.39 5.27
C GLN A 52 -16.17 7.72 4.56
N THR A 53 -15.35 8.13 3.59
CA THR A 53 -15.62 9.31 2.77
C THR A 53 -16.86 9.10 1.89
N LEU A 54 -17.03 7.90 1.33
CA LEU A 54 -18.18 7.54 0.50
C LEU A 54 -19.46 7.42 1.34
N GLU A 55 -19.37 6.87 2.57
CA GLU A 55 -20.47 6.85 3.53
C GLU A 55 -20.93 8.28 3.89
N ASN A 56 -19.99 9.20 4.13
CA ASN A 56 -20.31 10.62 4.37
C ASN A 56 -21.01 11.31 3.19
N LEU A 57 -20.87 10.76 1.97
CA LEU A 57 -21.54 11.22 0.76
C LEU A 57 -22.87 10.48 0.50
N GLY A 58 -23.31 9.62 1.42
CA GLY A 58 -24.55 8.85 1.31
C GLY A 58 -24.45 7.57 0.46
N ILE A 59 -23.23 7.12 0.14
CA ILE A 59 -22.98 5.89 -0.62
C ILE A 59 -22.64 4.78 0.37
N SER A 60 -23.56 3.84 0.59
CA SER A 60 -23.31 2.68 1.44
C SER A 60 -22.49 1.63 0.67
N ILE A 61 -21.36 1.22 1.24
CA ILE A 61 -20.53 0.14 0.72
C ILE A 61 -20.65 -1.04 1.69
N PRO A 62 -21.04 -2.24 1.22
CA PRO A 62 -21.04 -3.41 2.09
C PRO A 62 -19.61 -3.68 2.58
N GLN A 63 -19.41 -3.53 3.90
CA GLN A 63 -18.09 -3.63 4.55
C GLN A 63 -17.44 -5.03 4.46
N GLN A 64 -18.19 -6.05 4.05
CA GLN A 64 -17.75 -7.45 4.02
C GLN A 64 -17.05 -7.86 2.72
N ASP A 65 -17.11 -7.05 1.66
CA ASP A 65 -16.52 -7.45 0.38
C ASP A 65 -15.05 -6.99 0.28
N LEU A 66 -14.15 -7.79 0.86
CA LEU A 66 -12.70 -7.55 0.84
C LEU A 66 -12.14 -7.47 -0.59
N THR A 67 -12.88 -7.97 -1.59
CA THR A 67 -12.56 -7.84 -3.01
C THR A 67 -12.43 -6.38 -3.45
N CYS A 68 -13.20 -5.48 -2.82
CA CYS A 68 -13.12 -4.03 -3.02
C CYS A 68 -11.78 -3.42 -2.59
N LEU A 69 -10.99 -4.13 -1.78
CA LEU A 69 -9.67 -3.69 -1.31
C LEU A 69 -8.56 -3.97 -2.32
N LEU A 70 -8.75 -4.94 -3.21
CA LEU A 70 -7.73 -5.35 -4.18
C LEU A 70 -7.22 -4.18 -5.03
N PRO A 71 -8.06 -3.29 -5.57
CA PRO A 71 -7.58 -2.10 -6.30
C PRO A 71 -6.67 -1.21 -5.45
N SER A 72 -7.02 -0.97 -4.18
CA SER A 72 -6.22 -0.15 -3.26
C SER A 72 -4.88 -0.81 -2.92
N VAL A 73 -4.86 -2.13 -2.70
CA VAL A 73 -3.63 -2.91 -2.49
C VAL A 73 -2.71 -2.84 -3.72
N LEU A 74 -3.26 -3.06 -4.90
CA LEU A 74 -2.50 -2.99 -6.16
C LEU A 74 -1.93 -1.59 -6.40
N LEU A 75 -2.74 -0.55 -6.19
CA LEU A 75 -2.29 0.84 -6.30
C LEU A 75 -1.18 1.16 -5.32
N TYR A 76 -1.30 0.73 -4.07
CA TYR A 76 -0.29 0.94 -3.04
C TYR A 76 1.06 0.31 -3.42
N PHE A 77 1.10 -0.99 -3.75
CA PHE A 77 2.33 -1.64 -4.17
C PHE A 77 2.86 -1.10 -5.51
N GLY A 78 1.97 -0.73 -6.43
CA GLY A 78 2.34 -0.09 -7.69
C GLY A 78 3.03 1.26 -7.48
N LEU A 79 2.45 2.13 -6.65
CA LEU A 79 3.04 3.43 -6.30
C LEU A 79 4.37 3.24 -5.55
N PHE A 80 4.45 2.29 -4.63
CA PHE A 80 5.69 1.96 -3.94
C PHE A 80 6.78 1.53 -4.94
N GLY A 81 6.45 0.63 -5.87
CA GLY A 81 7.38 0.19 -6.91
C GLY A 81 7.81 1.32 -7.85
N PHE A 82 6.90 2.24 -8.18
CA PHE A 82 7.21 3.44 -8.96
C PHE A 82 8.16 4.38 -8.22
N LEU A 83 7.87 4.69 -6.94
CA LEU A 83 8.73 5.54 -6.11
C LEU A 83 10.11 4.91 -5.92
N PHE A 84 10.15 3.63 -5.56
CA PHE A 84 11.40 2.89 -5.43
C PHE A 84 12.23 2.97 -6.71
N ARG A 85 11.60 2.77 -7.88
CA ARG A 85 12.27 2.91 -9.17
C ARG A 85 12.82 4.32 -9.38
N LYS A 86 12.06 5.36 -9.05
CA LYS A 86 12.50 6.76 -9.17
C LYS A 86 13.72 7.04 -8.30
N LEU A 87 13.73 6.53 -7.07
CA LEU A 87 14.87 6.67 -6.16
C LEU A 87 16.14 5.99 -6.69
N MET A 88 16.00 4.86 -7.41
CA MET A 88 17.15 4.18 -8.01
C MET A 88 17.83 5.00 -9.13
N ASP A 89 17.13 5.96 -9.72
CA ASP A 89 17.67 6.84 -10.74
C ASP A 89 18.39 8.08 -10.12
N GLU A 90 18.34 8.27 -8.80
CA GLU A 90 19.05 9.36 -8.09
C GLU A 90 20.56 9.09 -7.92
N SER A 91 21.32 10.15 -7.63
CA SER A 91 22.74 10.04 -7.26
C SER A 91 22.94 9.15 -6.02
N PRO A 92 24.07 8.45 -5.86
CA PRO A 92 24.23 7.40 -4.85
C PRO A 92 23.95 7.85 -3.41
N LEU A 93 24.41 9.05 -3.04
CA LEU A 93 24.20 9.62 -1.71
C LEU A 93 22.72 9.93 -1.46
N HIS A 94 22.07 10.61 -2.41
CA HIS A 94 20.65 10.98 -2.31
C HIS A 94 19.76 9.74 -2.31
N ARG A 95 20.09 8.74 -3.13
CA ARG A 95 19.39 7.46 -3.16
C ARG A 95 19.35 6.79 -1.78
N ILE A 96 20.46 6.73 -1.05
CA ILE A 96 20.49 6.12 0.28
C ILE A 96 19.61 6.90 1.25
N LEU A 97 19.72 8.23 1.26
CA LEU A 97 18.91 9.10 2.12
C LEU A 97 17.42 9.00 1.80
N SER A 98 17.05 9.07 0.52
CA SER A 98 15.68 8.96 0.04
C SER A 98 15.10 7.56 0.29
N MET A 99 15.88 6.50 0.12
CA MET A 99 15.46 5.13 0.44
C MET A 99 15.26 4.94 1.94
N ALA A 100 16.13 5.50 2.78
CA ALA A 100 15.96 5.48 4.23
C ALA A 100 14.71 6.28 4.64
N GLY A 101 14.49 7.45 4.06
CA GLY A 101 13.29 8.25 4.26
C GLY A 101 12.02 7.51 3.84
N LEU A 102 12.04 6.85 2.68
CA LEU A 102 10.94 6.01 2.21
C LEU A 102 10.69 4.84 3.17
N ALA A 103 11.73 4.16 3.66
CA ALA A 103 11.58 3.06 4.61
C ALA A 103 10.97 3.52 5.94
N VAL A 104 11.43 4.65 6.48
CA VAL A 104 10.87 5.25 7.72
C VAL A 104 9.42 5.68 7.49
N PHE A 105 9.13 6.34 6.38
CA PHE A 105 7.77 6.78 6.03
C PHE A 105 6.82 5.60 5.88
N MET A 106 7.25 4.54 5.20
CA MET A 106 6.47 3.32 5.05
C MET A 106 6.26 2.64 6.41
N GLY A 107 7.30 2.52 7.23
CA GLY A 107 7.18 1.98 8.59
C GLY A 107 6.19 2.78 9.46
N TYR A 108 6.22 4.11 9.36
CA TYR A 108 5.26 4.98 10.03
C TYR A 108 3.83 4.75 9.54
N LEU A 109 3.60 4.67 8.22
CA LEU A 109 2.28 4.37 7.66
C LEU A 109 1.75 3.00 8.12
N HIS A 110 2.61 1.98 8.18
CA HIS A 110 2.22 0.65 8.68
C HIS A 110 1.87 0.70 10.16
N TYR A 111 2.65 1.43 10.97
CA TYR A 111 2.34 1.62 12.39
C TYR A 111 0.99 2.31 12.61
N LEU A 112 0.72 3.38 11.84
CA LEU A 112 -0.52 4.14 11.94
C LEU A 112 -1.73 3.30 11.50
N ALA A 113 -1.59 2.57 10.40
CA ALA A 113 -2.60 1.65 9.92
C ALA A 113 -2.88 0.51 10.90
N TRP A 114 -1.82 -0.12 11.44
CA TRP A 114 -1.93 -1.15 12.48
C TRP A 114 -2.69 -0.61 13.70
N LYS A 115 -2.29 0.57 14.21
CA LYS A 115 -2.95 1.19 15.37
C LYS A 115 -4.43 1.45 15.10
N ASN A 116 -4.77 1.98 13.93
CA ASN A 116 -6.16 2.27 13.57
C ASN A 116 -6.99 0.99 13.34
N LEU A 117 -6.40 -0.06 12.76
CA LEU A 117 -7.05 -1.35 12.58
C LEU A 117 -7.31 -2.05 13.92
N LEU A 118 -6.35 -1.99 14.86
CA LEU A 118 -6.56 -2.46 16.23
C LEU A 118 -7.73 -1.73 16.89
N LEU A 119 -7.77 -0.41 16.81
CA LEU A 119 -8.88 0.39 17.36
C LEU A 119 -10.22 0.06 16.69
N TYR A 120 -10.21 -0.24 15.40
CA TYR A 120 -11.41 -0.65 14.66
C TYR A 120 -11.90 -2.03 15.09
N SER A 121 -10.99 -3.00 15.27
CA SER A 121 -11.32 -4.37 15.75
C SER A 121 -11.85 -4.41 17.19
N GLN A 122 -11.61 -3.35 17.98
CA GLN A 122 -12.05 -3.24 19.37
C GLN A 122 -13.40 -2.55 19.53
N LYS A 123 -13.99 -2.00 18.46
CA LYS A 123 -15.34 -1.43 18.53
C LYS A 123 -16.38 -2.56 18.54
N PRO A 124 -17.31 -2.59 19.51
CA PRO A 124 -18.44 -3.50 19.45
C PRO A 124 -19.33 -3.14 18.25
N PHE A 125 -19.76 -4.17 17.52
CA PHE A 125 -20.70 -4.06 16.40
C PHE A 125 -22.10 -3.63 16.86
#